data_AF-A0A4U5LRB6-F1
#
_entry.id   AF-A0A4U5LRB6-F1
#
_cell.length_a   1.000
_cell.length_b   1.000
_cell.length_c   1.000
_cell.angle_alpha   90.00
_cell.angle_beta   90.00
_cell.angle_gamma   90.00
#
_symmetry.space_group_name_H-M   'P 1'
#
loop_
_entity.id
_entity.type
_entity.pdbx_description
1 polymer ?
#
loop_
_entity_poly.entity_id
_entity_poly.type
_entity_poly.pdbx_seq_one_letter_code
_entity_poly.pdbx_strand_id
1 'polypeptide(L)'
;MVMLISPFLTAALAMGLNDAFLLSTTWMRLASFSTMKEHSLGERLAYVFERVGSTVVLRSITNALAFGMAVAFVVPEIKIFCTFIAVQMLSNIVFQIFLFSSVLVLTGENKYENYEKPGHKDHPGKEFRHKFEKNFLNKYCAFLTILGSLPGCYCSSLGYLAPAIHGVQYFNAQMDPAGFFLQIPGLCRCGYMSDTIWPDQLTVVYIIRNPPDFEDPIAYRNSSL
;
A
#
# COMPACT_ATOMS: atom_id res chain seq x y z
N MET A 1 -20.48 5.53 1.07
CA MET A 1 -19.84 4.68 2.11
C MET A 1 -19.31 3.35 1.58
N VAL A 2 -20.08 2.56 0.80
CA VAL A 2 -19.61 1.25 0.28
C VAL A 2 -18.35 1.34 -0.60
N MET A 3 -18.18 2.43 -1.37
CA MET A 3 -17.00 2.65 -2.23
C MET A 3 -15.67 2.79 -1.46
N LEU A 4 -15.68 3.17 -0.17
CA LEU A 4 -14.48 3.30 0.67
C LEU A 4 -14.07 1.97 1.33
N ILE A 5 -14.99 1.02 1.47
CA ILE A 5 -14.73 -0.27 2.14
C ILE A 5 -13.94 -1.22 1.24
N SER A 6 -14.22 -1.23 -0.07
CA SER A 6 -13.53 -2.11 -1.02
C SER A 6 -12.01 -1.91 -1.09
N PRO A 7 -11.48 -0.68 -1.29
CA PRO A 7 -10.03 -0.46 -1.30
C PRO A 7 -9.40 -0.69 0.07
N PHE A 8 -10.12 -0.39 1.16
CA PHE A 8 -9.66 -0.59 2.53
C PHE A 8 -9.41 -2.07 2.84
N LEU A 9 -10.39 -2.93 2.53
CA LEU A 9 -10.28 -4.36 2.83
C LEU A 9 -9.17 -5.00 1.99
N THR A 10 -9.11 -4.64 0.71
CA THR A 10 -8.12 -5.18 -0.24
C THR A 10 -6.71 -4.78 0.18
N ALA A 11 -6.49 -3.52 0.55
CA ALA A 11 -5.19 -3.04 1.00
C ALA A 11 -4.76 -3.68 2.33
N ALA A 12 -5.67 -3.76 3.31
CA ALA A 12 -5.38 -4.35 4.62
C ALA A 12 -5.01 -5.84 4.52
N LEU A 13 -5.75 -6.60 3.70
CA LEU A 13 -5.47 -8.00 3.44
C LEU A 13 -4.14 -8.17 2.70
N ALA A 14 -3.88 -7.36 1.66
CA ALA A 14 -2.66 -7.48 0.87
C ALA A 14 -1.39 -7.30 1.72
N MET A 15 -1.38 -6.32 2.64
CA MET A 15 -0.21 -6.06 3.48
C MET A 15 -0.01 -7.15 4.54
N GLY A 16 -1.06 -7.56 5.25
CA GLY A 16 -0.95 -8.62 6.25
C GLY A 16 -0.62 -10.00 5.66
N LEU A 17 -1.23 -10.34 4.51
CA LEU A 17 -0.95 -11.59 3.80
C LEU A 17 0.49 -11.64 3.28
N ASN A 18 1.04 -10.52 2.81
CA ASN A 18 2.43 -10.46 2.38
C ASN A 18 3.38 -10.86 3.51
N ASP A 19 3.17 -10.32 4.71
CA ASP A 19 4.08 -10.55 5.84
C ASP A 19 3.92 -11.98 6.39
N ALA A 20 2.67 -12.47 6.51
CA ALA A 20 2.39 -13.85 6.88
C ALA A 20 2.99 -14.86 5.88
N PHE A 21 2.91 -14.58 4.58
CA PHE A 21 3.50 -15.42 3.54
C PHE A 21 5.02 -15.43 3.63
N LEU A 22 5.64 -14.27 3.87
CA LEU A 22 7.09 -14.17 4.04
C LEU A 22 7.59 -14.97 5.25
N LEU A 23 6.91 -14.89 6.40
CA LEU A 23 7.27 -15.69 7.58
C LEU A 23 7.05 -17.19 7.34
N SER A 24 5.93 -17.59 6.76
CA SER A 24 5.62 -19.00 6.48
C SER A 24 6.60 -19.63 5.48
N THR A 25 6.94 -18.93 4.40
CA THR A 25 7.92 -19.41 3.42
C THR A 25 9.32 -19.52 4.01
N THR A 26 9.71 -18.58 4.87
CA THR A 26 10.99 -18.64 5.59
C THR A 26 11.02 -19.81 6.56
N TRP A 27 9.95 -20.02 7.32
CA TRP A 27 9.78 -21.15 8.23
C TRP A 27 9.88 -22.51 7.51
N MET A 28 9.26 -22.64 6.33
CA MET A 28 9.36 -23.85 5.51
C MET A 28 10.78 -24.05 4.94
N ARG A 29 11.42 -22.99 4.45
CA ARG A 29 12.78 -23.08 3.90
C ARG A 29 13.80 -23.48 4.94
N LEU A 30 13.73 -22.87 6.14
CA LEU A 30 14.70 -23.11 7.21
C LEU A 30 14.69 -24.55 7.70
N ALA A 31 13.55 -25.20 7.54
CA ALA A 31 13.33 -26.50 8.11
C ALA A 31 13.59 -27.63 7.13
N SER A 32 13.64 -27.31 5.83
CA SER A 32 14.18 -28.22 4.83
C SER A 32 15.70 -28.40 4.97
N PHE A 33 16.38 -27.47 5.67
CA PHE A 33 17.77 -27.66 6.05
C PHE A 33 17.84 -28.62 7.24
N SER A 34 18.34 -29.83 6.97
CA SER A 34 18.58 -30.90 7.95
C SER A 34 19.45 -30.49 9.14
N THR A 35 20.14 -29.35 9.05
CA THR A 35 20.98 -28.76 10.10
C THR A 35 20.23 -28.34 11.36
N MET A 36 18.89 -28.29 11.35
CA MET A 36 18.09 -27.87 12.52
C MET A 36 17.20 -28.95 13.14
N LYS A 37 17.43 -30.23 12.81
CA LYS A 37 16.65 -31.35 13.39
C LYS A 37 16.82 -31.50 14.91
N GLU A 38 17.88 -30.93 15.48
CA GLU A 38 18.19 -31.01 16.92
C GLU A 38 17.72 -29.77 17.72
N HIS A 39 17.25 -28.71 17.07
CA HIS A 39 16.85 -27.49 17.75
C HIS A 39 15.40 -27.54 18.23
N SER A 40 15.15 -26.94 19.41
CA SER A 40 13.79 -26.80 19.92
C SER A 40 12.96 -25.89 18.99
N LEU A 41 11.63 -26.10 18.94
CA LEU A 41 10.75 -25.30 18.08
C LEU A 41 10.82 -23.80 18.39
N GLY A 42 11.08 -23.45 19.65
CA GLY A 42 11.30 -22.07 20.08
C GLY A 42 12.57 -21.45 19.48
N GLU A 43 13.68 -22.20 19.47
CA GLU A 43 14.94 -21.74 18.85
C GLU A 43 14.79 -21.55 17.33
N ARG A 44 14.10 -22.48 16.67
CA ARG A 44 13.81 -22.36 15.23
C ARG A 44 12.97 -21.13 14.92
N LEU A 45 11.98 -20.82 15.75
CA LEU A 45 11.16 -19.62 15.61
C LEU A 45 11.99 -18.36 15.84
N ALA A 46 12.88 -18.35 16.82
CA ALA A 46 13.80 -17.24 17.07
C ALA A 46 14.68 -16.96 15.84
N TYR A 47 15.23 -17.99 15.19
CA TYR A 47 16.00 -17.84 13.95
C TYR A 47 15.18 -17.29 12.78
N VAL A 48 13.90 -17.69 12.65
CA VAL A 48 13.02 -17.13 11.62
C VAL A 48 12.76 -15.64 11.87
N PHE A 49 12.53 -15.24 13.12
CA PHE A 49 12.36 -13.84 13.48
C PHE A 49 13.64 -13.02 13.34
N GLU A 50 14.80 -13.58 13.64
CA GLU A 50 16.09 -12.93 13.42
C GLU A 50 16.29 -12.60 11.94
N ARG A 51 15.96 -13.55 11.06
CA ARG A 51 16.23 -13.41 9.62
C ARG A 51 15.24 -12.53 8.88
N VAL A 52 13.97 -12.54 9.28
CA VAL A 52 12.87 -11.89 8.52
C VAL A 52 12.01 -10.98 9.38
N GLY A 53 11.91 -11.24 10.69
CA GLY A 53 11.12 -10.43 11.61
C GLY A 53 11.55 -8.97 11.65
N SER A 54 12.86 -8.70 11.70
CA SER A 54 13.39 -7.34 11.68
C SER A 54 12.95 -6.56 10.43
N THR A 55 13.00 -7.19 9.25
CA THR A 55 12.56 -6.59 7.98
C THR A 55 11.07 -6.26 7.97
N VAL A 56 10.24 -7.17 8.49
CA VAL A 56 8.78 -6.96 8.57
C VAL A 56 8.45 -5.80 9.50
N VAL A 57 9.05 -5.78 10.70
CA VAL A 57 8.87 -4.70 11.67
C VAL A 57 9.32 -3.35 11.10
N LEU A 58 10.49 -3.29 10.48
CA LEU A 58 11.02 -2.06 9.88
C LEU A 58 10.09 -1.52 8.79
N ARG A 59 9.58 -2.40 7.92
CA ARG A 59 8.64 -2.01 6.85
C ARG A 59 7.33 -1.48 7.42
N SER A 60 6.73 -2.18 8.38
CA SER A 60 5.47 -1.76 9.00
C SER A 60 5.62 -0.42 9.75
N ILE A 61 6.71 -0.21 10.48
CA ILE A 61 6.98 1.07 11.18
C ILE A 61 7.16 2.21 10.19
N THR A 62 7.99 2.01 9.17
CA THR A 62 8.28 3.07 8.18
C THR A 62 7.00 3.47 7.44
N ASN A 63 6.17 2.49 7.06
CA ASN A 63 4.87 2.75 6.43
C ASN A 63 3.90 3.46 7.39
N ALA A 64 3.81 3.03 8.65
CA ALA A 64 2.95 3.65 9.65
C ALA A 64 3.32 5.13 9.86
N LEU A 65 4.61 5.46 9.91
CA LEU A 65 5.09 6.84 10.03
C LEU A 65 4.79 7.66 8.76
N ALA A 66 5.02 7.09 7.57
CA ALA A 66 4.73 7.77 6.31
C ALA A 66 3.24 8.13 6.19
N PHE A 67 2.34 7.18 6.48
CA PHE A 67 0.90 7.44 6.50
C PHE A 67 0.48 8.36 7.65
N GLY A 68 1.15 8.28 8.81
CA GLY A 68 0.93 9.17 9.93
C GLY A 68 1.23 10.63 9.59
N MET A 69 2.37 10.90 8.94
CA MET A 69 2.73 12.24 8.47
C MET A 69 1.76 12.74 7.39
N ALA A 70 1.26 11.85 6.52
CA ALA A 70 0.29 12.21 5.47
C ALA A 70 -1.03 12.77 6.02
N VAL A 71 -1.43 12.43 7.25
CA VAL A 71 -2.67 12.93 7.88
C VAL A 71 -2.69 14.46 8.01
N ALA A 72 -1.53 15.10 8.19
CA ALA A 72 -1.44 16.54 8.35
C ALA A 72 -1.77 17.32 7.06
N PHE A 73 -1.38 16.80 5.90
CA PHE A 73 -1.38 17.53 4.62
C PHE A 73 -2.57 17.22 3.72
N VAL A 74 -3.36 16.19 4.04
CA VAL A 74 -4.35 15.61 3.13
C VAL A 74 -5.78 16.15 3.39
N VAL A 75 -6.67 16.07 2.41
CA VAL A 75 -8.11 16.44 2.50
C VAL A 75 -8.81 15.57 3.57
N PRO A 76 -9.77 16.12 4.36
CA PRO A 76 -10.40 15.44 5.50
C PRO A 76 -10.93 14.02 5.21
N GLU A 77 -11.48 13.75 4.03
CA GLU A 77 -12.00 12.42 3.69
C GLU A 77 -10.90 11.35 3.62
N ILE A 78 -9.73 11.70 3.10
CA ILE A 78 -8.60 10.77 2.94
C ILE A 78 -7.80 10.69 4.26
N LYS A 79 -7.91 11.67 5.17
CA LYS A 79 -7.27 11.60 6.50
C LYS A 79 -7.70 10.35 7.27
N ILE A 80 -9.00 10.04 7.28
CA ILE A 80 -9.56 8.86 7.96
C ILE A 80 -8.95 7.57 7.39
N PHE A 81 -8.78 7.53 6.08
CA PHE A 81 -8.13 6.41 5.39
C PHE A 81 -6.65 6.27 5.79
N CYS A 82 -5.87 7.36 5.74
CA CYS A 82 -4.46 7.34 6.13
C CYS A 82 -4.26 6.95 7.60
N THR A 83 -5.08 7.47 8.51
CA THR A 83 -5.05 7.09 9.93
C THR A 83 -5.35 5.61 10.12
N PHE A 84 -6.34 5.06 9.41
CA PHE A 84 -6.64 3.64 9.48
C PHE A 84 -5.46 2.77 9.02
N ILE A 85 -4.84 3.09 7.88
CA ILE A 85 -3.70 2.32 7.37
C ILE A 85 -2.51 2.40 8.35
N ALA A 86 -2.27 3.55 8.97
CA ALA A 86 -1.24 3.69 9.99
C ALA A 86 -1.50 2.77 11.21
N VAL A 87 -2.73 2.76 11.73
CA VAL A 87 -3.14 1.89 12.85
C VAL A 87 -3.09 0.41 12.45
N GLN A 88 -3.48 0.07 11.22
CA GLN A 88 -3.43 -1.28 10.68
C GLN A 88 -1.99 -1.79 10.62
N MET A 89 -1.03 -0.98 10.19
CA MET A 89 0.40 -1.34 10.15
C MET A 89 0.98 -1.58 11.55
N LEU A 90 0.58 -0.79 12.54
CA LEU A 90 0.99 -1.01 13.94
C LEU A 90 0.38 -2.29 14.52
N SER A 91 -0.93 -2.50 14.29
CA SER A 91 -1.64 -3.70 14.73
C SER A 91 -1.08 -4.97 14.07
N ASN A 92 -0.64 -4.88 12.82
CA ASN A 92 -0.01 -5.98 12.10
C ASN A 92 1.23 -6.51 12.84
N ILE A 93 2.07 -5.64 13.39
CA ILE A 93 3.26 -6.07 14.16
C ILE A 93 2.85 -6.90 15.38
N VAL A 94 1.83 -6.44 16.12
CA VAL A 94 1.32 -7.13 17.32
C VAL A 94 0.76 -8.50 16.93
N PHE A 95 -0.10 -8.56 15.91
CA PHE A 95 -0.68 -9.83 15.47
C PHE A 95 0.35 -10.80 14.89
N GLN A 96 1.39 -10.29 14.21
CA GLN A 96 2.46 -11.12 13.66
C GLN A 96 3.29 -11.78 14.77
N ILE A 97 3.65 -11.02 15.81
CA ILE A 97 4.51 -11.48 16.90
C ILE A 97 3.76 -12.41 17.85
N PHE A 98 2.50 -12.11 18.21
CA PHE A 98 1.79 -12.89 19.22
C PHE A 98 0.92 -14.01 18.62
N LEU A 99 0.05 -13.68 17.67
CA LEU A 99 -0.93 -14.63 17.14
C LEU A 99 -0.32 -15.53 16.06
N PHE A 100 0.29 -14.93 15.04
CA PHE A 100 0.80 -15.68 13.89
C PHE A 100 1.98 -16.57 14.30
N SER A 101 2.88 -16.06 15.14
CA SER A 101 3.98 -16.83 15.72
C SER A 101 3.52 -18.09 16.46
N SER A 102 2.49 -17.97 17.31
CA SER A 102 1.95 -19.10 18.07
C SER A 102 1.35 -20.14 17.14
N VAL A 103 0.60 -19.70 16.11
CA VAL A 103 0.03 -20.59 15.09
C VAL A 103 1.14 -21.31 14.29
N LEU A 104 2.24 -20.63 13.97
CA LEU A 104 3.39 -21.23 13.28
C LEU A 104 4.03 -22.35 14.10
N VAL A 105 4.20 -22.16 15.41
CA VAL A 105 4.78 -23.19 16.29
C VAL A 105 3.86 -24.40 16.38
N LEU A 106 2.56 -24.20 16.66
CA LEU A 106 1.57 -25.28 16.73
C LEU A 106 1.44 -26.06 15.42
N THR A 107 1.48 -25.37 14.28
CA THR A 107 1.43 -26.02 12.97
C THR A 107 2.76 -26.73 12.63
N GLY A 108 3.86 -26.24 13.20
CA GLY A 108 5.20 -26.82 13.07
C GLY A 108 5.31 -28.21 13.65
N GLU A 109 4.71 -28.46 14.82
CA GLU A 109 4.71 -29.77 15.51
C GLU A 109 4.09 -30.87 14.63
N ASN A 110 2.97 -30.58 13.97
CA ASN A 110 2.14 -31.62 13.36
C ASN A 110 2.55 -32.03 11.93
N LYS A 111 3.26 -31.15 11.20
CA LYS A 111 3.51 -31.34 9.76
C LYS A 111 4.95 -31.65 9.38
N TYR A 112 5.94 -31.30 10.21
CA TYR A 112 7.34 -31.43 9.82
C TYR A 112 7.80 -32.90 9.72
N GLU A 113 7.36 -33.74 10.67
CA GLU A 113 7.65 -35.17 10.67
C GLU A 113 6.96 -35.95 9.53
N ASN A 114 5.88 -35.40 8.97
CA ASN A 114 5.13 -36.03 7.88
C ASN A 114 5.59 -35.62 6.47
N TYR A 115 6.22 -34.45 6.32
CA TYR A 115 6.74 -33.97 5.02
C TYR A 115 8.12 -34.54 4.66
N GLU A 116 8.91 -34.95 5.66
CA GLU A 116 10.29 -35.44 5.51
C GLU A 116 10.41 -36.97 5.55
N LYS A 117 9.32 -37.73 5.41
CA LYS A 117 9.42 -39.19 5.23
C LYS A 117 10.11 -39.46 3.88
N PRO A 118 11.26 -40.18 3.84
CA PRO A 118 12.01 -40.47 2.63
C PRO A 118 11.30 -41.53 1.77
N GLY A 119 10.12 -41.19 1.27
CA GLY A 119 9.22 -42.08 0.54
C GLY A 119 7.93 -41.42 0.05
N HIS A 120 7.67 -40.15 0.38
CA HIS A 120 6.59 -39.40 -0.28
C HIS A 120 7.05 -39.04 -1.69
N LYS A 121 6.50 -39.73 -2.70
CA LYS A 121 6.84 -39.51 -4.10
C LYS A 121 6.72 -38.02 -4.42
N ASP A 122 7.84 -37.37 -4.69
CA ASP A 122 7.85 -36.02 -5.21
C ASP A 122 6.95 -35.98 -6.44
N HIS A 123 5.93 -35.13 -6.41
CA HIS A 123 5.09 -34.93 -7.58
C HIS A 123 5.99 -34.45 -8.74
N PRO A 124 5.93 -35.06 -9.94
CA PRO A 124 6.84 -34.74 -11.04
C PRO A 124 6.79 -33.25 -11.45
N GLY A 125 5.67 -32.56 -11.16
CA GLY A 125 5.53 -31.12 -11.37
C GLY A 125 6.36 -30.24 -10.41
N LYS A 126 6.66 -30.68 -9.18
CA LYS A 126 7.43 -29.88 -8.20
C LYS A 126 8.91 -29.82 -8.56
N GLU A 127 9.51 -30.94 -8.99
CA GLU A 127 10.90 -30.98 -9.44
C GLU A 127 11.11 -30.14 -10.70
N PHE A 128 10.21 -30.24 -11.69
CA PHE A 128 10.27 -29.43 -12.90
C PHE A 128 10.21 -27.94 -12.56
N ARG A 129 9.28 -27.53 -11.69
CA ARG A 129 9.13 -26.12 -11.29
C ARG A 129 10.34 -25.61 -10.53
N HIS A 130 10.88 -26.37 -9.58
CA HIS A 130 12.07 -25.99 -8.82
C HIS A 130 13.33 -25.93 -9.70
N LYS A 131 13.47 -26.84 -10.67
CA LYS A 131 14.57 -26.85 -11.65
C LYS A 131 14.46 -25.68 -12.63
N PHE A 132 13.25 -25.36 -13.08
CA PHE A 132 12.97 -24.19 -13.91
C PHE A 132 13.22 -22.88 -13.15
N GLU A 133 12.68 -22.74 -11.94
CA GLU A 133 12.88 -21.59 -11.05
C GLU A 133 14.38 -21.36 -10.81
N LYS A 134 15.15 -22.40 -10.44
CA LYS A 134 16.60 -22.29 -10.25
C LYS A 134 17.35 -21.93 -11.53
N ASN A 135 17.03 -22.57 -12.66
CA ASN A 135 17.70 -22.28 -13.93
C ASN A 135 17.39 -20.85 -14.42
N PHE A 136 16.15 -20.40 -14.27
CA PHE A 136 15.74 -19.05 -14.62
C PHE A 136 16.40 -18.02 -13.70
N LEU A 137 16.36 -18.25 -12.38
CA LEU A 137 16.95 -17.35 -11.40
C LEU A 137 18.47 -17.26 -11.57
N ASN A 138 19.15 -18.37 -11.83
CA ASN A 138 20.60 -18.37 -12.03
C ASN A 138 20.99 -17.65 -13.33
N LYS A 139 20.23 -17.83 -14.41
CA LYS A 139 20.42 -17.06 -15.65
C LYS A 139 20.14 -15.57 -15.46
N TYR A 140 19.09 -15.22 -14.72
CA TYR A 140 18.74 -13.85 -14.40
C TYR A 140 19.79 -13.16 -13.52
N CYS A 141 20.28 -13.83 -12.48
CA CYS A 141 21.36 -13.33 -11.63
C CYS A 141 22.66 -13.18 -12.42
N ALA A 142 23.03 -14.17 -13.24
CA ALA A 142 24.21 -14.08 -14.09
C ALA A 142 24.11 -12.89 -15.07
N PHE A 143 22.92 -12.65 -15.63
CA PHE A 143 22.65 -11.49 -16.47
C PHE A 143 22.79 -10.16 -15.71
N LEU A 144 22.25 -10.06 -14.50
CA LEU A 144 22.36 -8.86 -13.64
C LEU A 144 23.80 -8.53 -13.21
N THR A 145 24.65 -9.54 -13.05
CA THR A 145 26.05 -9.34 -12.62
C THR A 145 26.99 -8.87 -13.73
N ILE A 146 26.58 -8.91 -14.99
CA ILE A 146 27.40 -8.45 -16.11
C ILE A 146 27.41 -6.92 -16.13
N LEU A 147 28.59 -6.29 -16.08
CA LEU A 147 28.73 -4.83 -16.06
C LEU A 147 28.04 -4.13 -17.26
N GLY A 148 27.95 -4.81 -18.40
CA GLY A 148 27.26 -4.34 -19.60
C GLY A 148 25.73 -4.37 -19.54
N SER A 149 25.10 -5.11 -18.60
CA SER A 149 23.64 -5.13 -18.45
C SER A 149 23.10 -3.95 -17.64
N LEU A 150 23.94 -3.35 -16.77
CA LEU A 150 23.61 -2.18 -15.96
C LEU A 150 23.13 -0.96 -16.76
N PRO A 151 23.81 -0.51 -17.84
CA PRO A 151 23.31 0.62 -18.65
C PRO A 151 21.97 0.28 -19.32
N GLY A 152 21.75 -0.99 -19.71
CA GLY A 152 20.46 -1.44 -20.23
C GLY A 152 19.35 -1.32 -19.18
N CYS A 153 19.57 -1.84 -17.98
CA CYS A 153 18.63 -1.72 -16.85
C CYS A 153 18.35 -0.26 -16.47
N TYR A 154 19.39 0.59 -16.46
CA TYR A 154 19.25 2.01 -16.20
C TYR A 154 18.40 2.70 -17.28
N CYS A 155 18.69 2.48 -18.56
CA CYS A 155 17.89 3.01 -19.66
C CYS A 155 16.44 2.52 -19.61
N SER A 156 16.18 1.26 -19.27
CA SER A 156 14.81 0.74 -19.09
C SER A 156 14.09 1.43 -17.93
N SER A 157 14.78 1.69 -16.82
CA SER A 157 14.19 2.42 -15.69
C SER A 157 13.84 3.87 -16.05
N LEU A 158 14.69 4.56 -16.81
CA LEU A 158 14.41 5.90 -17.34
C LEU A 158 13.28 5.89 -18.37
N GLY A 159 13.23 4.86 -19.22
CA GLY A 159 12.16 4.67 -20.19
C GLY A 159 10.78 4.43 -19.55
N TYR A 160 10.74 3.86 -18.34
CA TYR A 160 9.50 3.78 -17.55
C TYR A 160 9.17 5.11 -16.86
N LEU A 161 10.19 5.83 -16.38
CA LEU A 161 10.00 7.07 -15.63
C LEU A 161 9.51 8.24 -16.51
N ALA A 162 10.06 8.39 -17.72
CA ALA A 162 9.74 9.48 -18.64
C ALA A 162 8.23 9.57 -18.99
N PRO A 163 7.55 8.49 -19.42
CA PRO A 163 6.11 8.55 -19.67
C PRO A 163 5.29 8.77 -18.40
N ALA A 164 5.75 8.32 -17.23
CA ALA A 164 5.10 8.63 -15.97
C ALA A 164 5.16 10.14 -15.65
N ILE A 165 6.31 10.78 -15.85
CA ILE A 165 6.47 12.24 -15.68
C ILE A 165 5.61 13.00 -16.68
N HIS A 166 5.63 12.61 -17.96
CA HIS A 166 4.76 13.21 -18.96
C HIS A 166 3.28 13.06 -18.59
N GLY A 167 2.86 11.89 -18.11
CA GLY A 167 1.50 11.66 -17.64
C GLY A 167 1.08 12.59 -16.50
N VAL A 168 1.98 12.87 -15.55
CA VAL A 168 1.72 13.82 -14.47
C VAL A 168 1.56 15.25 -14.99
N GLN A 169 2.31 15.66 -16.02
CA GLN A 169 2.22 17.00 -16.60
C GLN A 169 0.90 17.25 -17.33
N TYR A 170 0.33 16.23 -17.97
CA TYR A 170 -0.97 16.30 -18.64
C TYR A 170 -2.15 15.95 -17.72
N PHE A 171 -1.89 15.68 -16.44
CA PHE A 171 -2.93 15.35 -15.48
C PHE A 171 -3.75 16.59 -15.12
N ASN A 172 -4.95 16.70 -15.68
CA ASN A 172 -5.91 17.71 -15.26
C ASN A 172 -6.52 17.30 -13.91
N ALA A 173 -6.16 18.03 -12.86
CA ALA A 173 -6.68 17.83 -11.51
C ALA A 173 -8.11 18.39 -11.31
N GLN A 174 -8.95 18.34 -12.36
CA GLN A 174 -10.35 18.73 -12.26
C GLN A 174 -11.18 17.51 -11.88
N MET A 175 -11.70 17.53 -10.65
CA MET A 175 -12.68 16.55 -10.19
C MET A 175 -14.04 16.93 -10.77
N ASP A 176 -14.38 16.40 -11.94
CA ASP A 176 -15.71 16.60 -12.51
C ASP A 176 -16.76 15.86 -11.65
N PRO A 177 -17.69 16.57 -10.99
CA PRO A 177 -18.71 15.94 -10.16
C PRO A 177 -19.63 15.00 -10.96
N ALA A 178 -19.72 15.15 -12.29
CA ALA A 178 -20.50 14.25 -13.15
C ALA A 178 -20.03 12.78 -13.07
N GLY A 179 -18.74 12.54 -12.82
CA GLY A 179 -18.19 11.19 -12.66
C GLY A 179 -18.57 10.49 -11.34
N PHE A 180 -19.04 11.25 -10.34
CA PHE A 180 -19.42 10.72 -9.03
C PHE A 180 -20.90 10.34 -8.92
N PHE A 181 -21.75 10.91 -9.77
CA PHE A 181 -23.18 10.62 -9.74
C PHE A 181 -23.50 9.36 -10.54
N LEU A 182 -24.33 8.48 -9.96
CA LEU A 182 -25.00 7.44 -10.74
C LEU A 182 -25.69 8.12 -11.93
N GLN A 183 -25.54 7.58 -13.13
CA GLN A 183 -26.23 8.04 -14.34
C GLN A 183 -27.71 7.68 -14.26
N ILE A 184 -28.41 8.32 -13.32
CA ILE A 184 -29.84 8.27 -13.17
C ILE A 184 -30.40 9.30 -14.17
N PRO A 185 -31.36 8.94 -15.03
CA PRO A 185 -31.79 9.79 -16.16
C PRO A 185 -32.29 11.19 -15.78
N GLY A 186 -32.65 11.44 -14.52
CA GLY A 186 -33.03 12.77 -14.01
C GLY A 186 -31.86 13.68 -13.58
N LEU A 187 -30.72 13.11 -13.16
CA LEU A 187 -29.61 13.88 -12.57
C LEU A 187 -28.69 14.51 -13.63
N CYS A 188 -28.56 13.91 -14.81
CA CYS A 188 -27.84 14.50 -15.93
C CYS A 188 -28.44 15.86 -16.36
N ARG A 189 -29.74 16.07 -16.15
CA ARG A 189 -30.43 17.35 -16.44
C ARG A 189 -30.04 18.46 -15.46
N CYS A 190 -29.65 18.11 -14.23
CA CYS A 190 -29.12 19.05 -13.25
C CYS A 190 -27.70 19.53 -13.62
N GLY A 191 -26.90 18.70 -14.30
CA GLY A 191 -25.59 19.11 -14.83
C GLY A 191 -25.71 20.25 -15.85
N TYR A 192 -26.65 20.15 -16.79
CA TYR A 192 -26.91 21.23 -17.75
C TYR A 192 -27.35 22.55 -17.08
N MET A 193 -28.14 22.46 -16.01
CA MET A 193 -28.55 23.61 -15.21
C MET A 193 -27.37 24.21 -14.42
N SER A 194 -26.44 23.38 -13.95
CA SER A 194 -25.19 23.83 -13.32
C SER A 194 -24.28 24.56 -14.29
N ASP A 195 -24.03 23.98 -15.46
CA ASP A 195 -23.03 24.49 -16.40
C ASP A 195 -23.52 25.72 -17.17
N THR A 196 -24.84 25.88 -17.30
CA THR A 196 -25.44 26.96 -18.12
C THR A 196 -26.11 28.05 -17.29
N ILE A 197 -26.66 27.75 -16.10
CA ILE A 197 -27.48 28.71 -15.31
C ILE A 197 -26.76 29.18 -14.03
N TRP A 198 -26.00 28.33 -13.34
CA TRP A 198 -25.26 28.75 -12.14
C TRP A 198 -24.07 29.71 -12.37
N PRO A 199 -23.35 29.74 -13.50
CA PRO A 199 -22.29 30.75 -13.67
C PRO A 199 -22.81 32.19 -13.62
N ASP A 200 -24.06 32.43 -14.05
CA ASP A 200 -24.70 33.76 -14.02
C ASP A 200 -25.35 34.10 -12.67
N GLN A 201 -25.57 33.11 -11.80
CA GLN A 201 -26.34 33.26 -10.55
C GLN A 201 -25.49 33.04 -9.29
N LEU A 202 -24.16 32.94 -9.42
CA LEU A 202 -23.28 32.78 -8.26
C LEU A 202 -23.26 34.08 -7.45
N THR A 203 -24.11 34.17 -6.43
CA THR A 203 -24.17 35.34 -5.56
C THR A 203 -22.92 35.34 -4.67
N VAL A 204 -21.96 36.21 -5.01
CA VAL A 204 -20.79 36.45 -4.15
C VAL A 204 -21.24 37.33 -2.99
N VAL A 205 -21.35 36.74 -1.81
CA VAL A 205 -21.67 37.47 -0.58
C VAL A 205 -20.38 38.02 0.01
N TYR A 206 -20.18 39.34 -0.11
CA TYR A 206 -19.07 40.03 0.55
C TYR A 206 -19.41 40.26 2.02
N ILE A 207 -18.68 39.57 2.92
CA ILE A 207 -18.83 39.75 4.37
C ILE A 207 -17.69 40.66 4.86
N ILE A 208 -18.00 41.93 5.10
CA ILE A 208 -17.04 42.91 5.64
C ILE A 208 -17.04 42.78 7.17
N ARG A 209 -15.93 42.30 7.73
CA ARG A 209 -15.79 42.06 9.18
C ARG A 209 -15.77 43.33 10.02
N ASN A 210 -15.35 44.46 9.45
CA ASN A 210 -15.31 45.76 10.10
C ASN A 210 -15.85 46.83 9.14
N PRO A 211 -17.18 47.07 9.11
CA PRO A 211 -17.76 48.02 8.17
C PRO A 211 -17.32 49.45 8.53
N PRO A 212 -17.04 50.30 7.52
CA PRO A 212 -16.83 51.72 7.76
C PRO A 212 -18.11 52.35 8.29
N ASP A 213 -17.97 53.40 9.11
CA ASP A 213 -19.10 54.21 9.51
C ASP A 213 -19.63 54.96 8.27
N PHE A 214 -20.87 54.68 7.90
CA PHE A 214 -21.49 55.25 6.70
C PHE A 214 -22.03 56.67 6.93
N GLU A 215 -22.04 57.14 8.18
CA GLU A 215 -22.43 58.51 8.53
C GLU A 215 -21.27 59.51 8.41
N ASP A 216 -20.01 59.05 8.47
CA ASP A 216 -18.82 59.90 8.33
C ASP A 216 -18.28 59.88 6.88
N PRO A 217 -18.36 61.01 6.13
CA PRO A 217 -17.88 61.09 4.76
C PRO A 217 -16.37 60.86 4.60
N ILE A 218 -15.58 61.05 5.66
CA ILE A 218 -14.12 60.82 5.65
C ILE A 218 -13.82 59.33 5.78
N ALA A 219 -14.54 58.62 6.66
CA ALA A 219 -14.42 57.18 6.84
C ALA A 219 -14.85 56.40 5.58
N TYR A 220 -15.93 56.84 4.93
CA TYR A 220 -16.40 56.26 3.67
C TYR A 220 -15.37 56.38 2.54
N ARG A 221 -14.79 57.58 2.34
CA ARG A 221 -13.80 57.83 1.27
C ARG A 221 -12.54 56.98 1.39
N ASN A 222 -12.10 56.69 2.62
CA ASN A 222 -10.91 55.87 2.87
C ASN A 222 -11.16 54.36 2.68
N SER A 223 -12.43 53.93 2.64
CA SER A 223 -12.80 52.51 2.44
C SER A 223 -13.02 52.11 0.97
N SER A 224 -13.06 53.09 0.06
CA SER A 224 -13.33 52.93 -1.39
C SER A 224 -12.08 52.91 -2.28
N LEU A 225 -10.87 52.92 -1.70
CA LEU A 225 -9.57 52.76 -2.36
C LEU A 225 -8.98 51.40 -2.01
#